data_AF-A0A972Z5T3-F1
#
_entry.id   AF-A0A972Z5T3-F1
#
_cell.length_a   1.000
_cell.length_b   1.000
_cell.length_c   1.000
_cell.angle_alpha   90.00
_cell.angle_beta   90.00
_cell.angle_gamma   90.00
#
_symmetry.space_group_name_H-M   'P 1'
#
loop_
_entity.id
_entity.type
_entity.pdbx_description
1 polymer ?
#
loop_
_entity_poly.entity_id
_entity_poly.type
_entity_poly.pdbx_seq_one_letter_code
_entity_poly.pdbx_strand_id
1 'polypeptide(L)' 'MDREKTSVHKVKVERDLKDFLRLPWKIYEGDPYWIPPLLKEMKFKLNRLKRPFFEHPSPVNYFTGEKIIFKEELL' A
#
# COMPACT_ATOMS: atom_id res chain seq x y z
N MET A 1 -8.85 13.11 22.76
CA MET A 1 -7.96 12.33 21.87
C MET A 1 -8.55 12.41 20.48
N ASP A 2 -8.07 13.37 19.70
CA ASP A 2 -8.49 13.53 18.32
C ASP A 2 -7.95 12.32 17.53
N ARG A 3 -8.84 11.42 17.11
CA ARG A 3 -8.42 10.22 16.37
C ARG A 3 -8.14 10.67 14.94
N GLU A 4 -6.87 10.89 14.64
CA GLU A 4 -6.38 11.17 13.29
C GLU A 4 -7.07 10.26 12.27
N LYS A 5 -7.65 10.85 11.23
CA LYS A 5 -8.52 10.15 10.28
C LYS A 5 -7.69 9.33 9.30
N THR A 6 -7.67 8.01 9.47
CA THR A 6 -7.09 7.06 8.51
C THR A 6 -8.13 6.68 7.46
N SER A 7 -7.78 6.76 6.18
CA SER A 7 -8.61 6.26 5.09
C SER A 7 -7.96 5.03 4.44
N VAL A 8 -8.78 4.03 4.11
CA VAL A 8 -8.36 2.79 3.44
C VAL A 8 -9.19 2.61 2.20
N HIS A 9 -8.55 2.36 1.06
CA HIS A 9 -9.23 2.11 -0.20
C HIS A 9 -8.64 0.92 -0.94
N LYS A 10 -9.48 0.30 -1.77
CA LYS A 10 -9.07 -0.81 -2.63
C LYS A 10 -8.08 -0.33 -3.69
N VAL A 11 -7.06 -1.14 -3.97
CA VAL A 11 -6.14 -0.94 -5.09
C VAL A 11 -6.87 -1.30 -6.39
N LYS A 12 -7.12 -0.30 -7.24
CA LYS A 12 -7.85 -0.44 -8.51
C LYS A 12 -7.00 -0.05 -9.71
N VAL A 13 -6.15 0.97 -9.58
CA VAL A 13 -5.32 1.49 -10.67
C VAL A 13 -3.81 1.33 -10.39
N GLU A 14 -2.97 1.51 -11.41
CA GLU A 14 -1.51 1.37 -11.26
C GLU A 14 -0.93 2.37 -10.24
N ARG A 15 -1.55 3.55 -10.09
CA ARG A 15 -1.19 4.52 -9.05
C ARG A 15 -1.37 3.94 -7.65
N ASP A 16 -2.56 3.41 -7.34
CA ASP A 16 -2.83 2.76 -6.05
C ASP A 16 -1.83 1.63 -5.76
N LEU A 17 -1.46 0.85 -6.79
CA LEU A 17 -0.49 -0.24 -6.63
C LEU A 17 0.91 0.31 -6.33
N LYS A 18 1.31 1.41 -6.98
CA LYS A 18 2.57 2.10 -6.70
C LYS A 18 2.62 2.65 -5.28
N ASP A 19 1.50 3.14 -4.77
CA ASP A 19 1.39 3.67 -3.42
C ASP A 19 1.41 2.53 -2.39
N PHE A 20 0.65 1.46 -2.63
CA PHE A 20 0.66 0.24 -1.84
C PHE A 20 2.06 -0.37 -1.72
N LEU A 21 2.75 -0.51 -2.85
CA LEU A 21 4.09 -1.09 -2.89
C LEU A 21 5.12 -0.26 -2.12
N ARG A 22 4.97 1.07 -2.07
CA ARG A 22 5.89 1.97 -1.35
C ARG A 22 5.53 2.19 0.11
N LEU A 23 4.35 1.76 0.55
CA LEU A 23 3.92 1.93 1.93
C LEU A 23 4.93 1.38 2.96
N PRO A 24 5.57 0.21 2.77
CA PRO A 24 6.60 -0.27 3.70
C PRO A 24 7.77 0.70 3.88
N TRP A 25 8.21 1.39 2.82
CA TRP A 25 9.28 2.40 2.91
C TRP A 25 8.90 3.58 3.78
N LYS A 26 7.62 3.94 3.83
CA LYS A 26 7.13 5.01 4.72
C LYS A 26 6.99 4.52 6.16
N ILE A 27 6.61 3.26 6.38
CA ILE A 27 6.38 2.69 7.72
C ILE A 27 7.71 2.42 8.42
N TYR A 28 8.68 1.84 7.70
CA TYR A 28 9.97 1.42 8.24
C TYR A 28 11.08 2.44 7.96
N GLU A 29 10.73 3.69 7.67
CA GLU A 29 11.70 4.76 7.46
C GLU A 29 12.57 4.92 8.72
N GLY A 30 13.89 4.81 8.56
CA GLY A 30 14.85 4.97 9.65
C GLY A 30 15.07 3.72 10.52
N ASP A 31 14.39 2.61 10.27
CA ASP A 31 14.66 1.35 10.97
C ASP A 31 15.97 0.71 10.44
N PRO A 32 17.05 0.63 11.27
CA PRO A 32 18.34 0.10 10.82
C PRO A 32 18.33 -1.42 10.59
N TYR A 33 17.30 -2.13 11.04
CA TYR A 33 17.16 -3.58 10.89
C TYR A 33 16.22 -3.98 9.75
N TRP A 34 15.59 -3.00 9.09
CA TRP A 34 14.69 -3.27 7.99
C TRP A 34 15.43 -3.48 6.67
N ILE A 35 15.15 -4.61 6.03
CA ILE A 35 15.68 -4.95 4.70
C ILE A 35 14.57 -4.73 3.67
N PRO A 36 14.67 -3.71 2.80
CA PRO A 36 13.62 -3.40 1.85
C PRO A 36 13.49 -4.51 0.79
N PRO A 37 12.26 -4.96 0.48
CA PRO A 37 12.04 -5.94 -0.58
C PRO A 37 12.28 -5.33 -1.97
N LEU A 38 12.59 -6.18 -2.97
CA LEU A 38 12.74 -5.72 -4.35
C LEU A 38 11.39 -5.33 -4.97
N LEU A 39 11.21 -4.05 -5.29
CA LEU A 39 9.96 -3.52 -5.86
C LEU A 39 9.54 -4.24 -7.15
N LYS A 40 10.49 -4.63 -8.00
CA LYS A 40 10.21 -5.36 -9.26
C LYS A 40 9.62 -6.74 -8.98
N GLU A 41 10.14 -7.44 -7.97
CA GLU A 41 9.64 -8.75 -7.56
C GLU A 41 8.23 -8.63 -6.94
N MET A 42 8.01 -7.64 -6.08
CA MET A 42 6.69 -7.38 -5.52
C MET A 42 5.68 -7.01 -6.61
N LYS A 43 6.05 -6.13 -7.55
CA LYS A 43 5.20 -5.78 -8.70
C LYS A 43 4.85 -7.02 -9.54
N PHE A 44 5.79 -7.95 -9.72
CA PHE A 44 5.54 -9.21 -10.41
C PHE A 44 4.58 -10.12 -9.64
N LYS A 45 4.76 -10.27 -8.31
CA LYS A 45 3.88 -11.08 -7.44
C LYS A 45 2.44 -10.57 -7.45
N LEU A 46 2.25 -9.24 -7.48
CA LEU A 46 0.93 -8.59 -7.46
C LEU A 46 0.31 -8.40 -8.86
N ASN A 47 1.02 -8.78 -9.93
CA ASN A 47 0.50 -8.64 -11.29
C ASN A 47 -0.52 -9.75 -11.59
N ARG A 48 -1.80 -9.40 -11.50
CA ARG A 48 -2.93 -10.30 -11.75
C ARG A 48 -3.02 -10.81 -13.20
N LEU A 49 -2.50 -10.05 -14.17
CA LEU A 49 -2.55 -10.42 -15.59
C LEU A 49 -1.42 -11.40 -15.99
N LYS A 50 -0.36 -11.50 -15.19
CA LYS A 50 0.84 -12.28 -15.50
C LYS A 50 1.00 -13.55 -14.66
N ARG A 51 -0.02 -13.97 -13.90
CA ARG A 51 0.08 -15.14 -13.02
C ARG A 51 -1.05 -16.17 -13.25
N PRO A 52 -0.69 -17.44 -13.53
CA PRO A 52 -1.61 -18.60 -13.47
C PRO A 52 -2.17 -18.86 -12.05
N PHE A 53 -1.57 -18.29 -11.00
CA PHE A 53 -2.01 -18.48 -9.60
C PHE A 53 -3.41 -17.90 -9.29
N PHE A 54 -3.95 -17.07 -10.19
CA PHE A 54 -5.34 -16.59 -10.12
C PHE A 54 -6.35 -17.55 -10.75
N GLU A 55 -5.93 -18.74 -11.21
CA GLU A 55 -6.83 -19.84 -11.58
C GLU A 55 -7.53 -20.47 -10.36
N HIS A 56 -7.13 -20.11 -9.13
CA HIS A 56 -7.92 -20.41 -7.95
C HIS A 56 -9.15 -19.49 -7.84
N PRO A 57 -10.35 -20.02 -7.55
CA PRO A 57 -11.62 -19.29 -7.64
C PRO A 57 -11.83 -18.17 -6.60
N SER A 58 -10.84 -17.88 -5.74
CA SER A 58 -10.96 -16.83 -4.73
C SER A 58 -10.26 -15.54 -5.18
N PRO A 59 -10.99 -14.45 -5.44
CA PRO A 59 -10.39 -13.19 -5.85
C PRO A 59 -9.66 -12.53 -4.66
N VAL A 60 -8.32 -12.49 -4.72
CA VAL A 60 -7.51 -11.71 -3.78
C VAL A 60 -7.66 -10.21 -4.07
N ASN A 61 -7.95 -9.41 -3.04
CA ASN A 61 -8.06 -7.95 -3.11
C ASN A 61 -6.99 -7.29 -2.23
N TYR A 62 -6.36 -6.23 -2.73
CA TYR A 62 -5.39 -5.42 -1.99
C TYR A 62 -5.98 -4.06 -1.62
N PHE A 63 -5.55 -3.50 -0.49
CA PHE A 63 -6.00 -2.20 0.02
C PHE A 63 -4.79 -1.36 0.42
N THR A 64 -4.82 -0.06 0.14
CA THR A 64 -3.80 0.92 0.56
C THR A 64 -4.47 2.05 1.35
N GLY A 65 -3.68 2.87 2.03
CA GLY A 65 -4.19 3.97 2.84
C GLY A 65 -3.23 5.15 2.93
N GLU A 66 -3.79 6.31 3.24
CA GLU A 66 -3.07 7.56 3.42
C GLU A 66 -3.48 8.19 4.76
N LYS A 67 -2.49 8.78 5.47
CA LYS A 67 -2.75 9.60 6.64
C LYS A 67 -3.17 10.99 6.16
N ILE A 68 -4.39 11.41 6.50
CA ILE A 68 -4.87 12.77 6.22
C ILE A 68 -4.61 13.60 7.48
N ILE A 69 -3.64 14.53 7.40
CA ILE A 69 -3.37 15.48 8.47
C ILE A 69 -4.19 16.73 8.18
N PHE A 70 -5.20 17.00 9.01
CA PHE A 70 -5.81 18.33 9.05
C PHE A 70 -4.96 19.20 9.96
N LYS A 71 -4.36 20.27 9.42
CA LYS A 71 -3.98 21.41 10.25
C LYS A 71 -5.25 22.18 10.50
N GLU A 72 -5.75 22.11 11.73
CA GLU A 72 -6.72 23.08 12.21
C GLU A 72 -6.00 24.44 12.20
N GLU A 73 -6.29 25.27 11.19
CA GLU A 73 -5.89 26.67 11.25
C GLU A 73 -6.69 27.30 12.38
N LEU A 74 -5.98 27.69 13.44
CA LEU A 74 -6.52 28.39 14.58
C LEU A 74 -7.16 29.71 14.08
N LEU A 75 -8.48 29.82 14.19
CA LEU A 75 -9.25 31.06 14.15
C LEU A 75 -9.97 31.23 15.48
#